data_AF-A0A3D1YHZ5-F1
#
_entry.id   AF-A0A3D1YHZ5-F1
#
_cell.length_a   1.000
_cell.length_b   1.000
_cell.length_c   1.000
_cell.angle_alpha   90.00
_cell.angle_beta   90.00
_cell.angle_gamma   90.00
#
_symmetry.space_group_name_H-M   'P 1'
#
loop_
_entity.id
_entity.type
_entity.pdbx_description
1 polymer ?
#
loop_
_entity_poly.entity_id
_entity_poly.type
_entity_poly.pdbx_seq_one_letter_code
_entity_poly.pdbx_strand_id
1 'polypeptide(L)'
;MSSNQREINYQFLTSSKNFLYDAREDGKTHTPFHYELLLFRAIQNGDRKGVEDSLTLYQNSGLIIGHMSDNPLREVHYWAVSTIAVAIHYAILGGLDESEAYQLSDEYIQEIDFLKTMEECIHYLCEKAMELVTKVKENTIPQCSSPLINQCVHLIHIHLHSRLKIEDLARSLHVSRD
;
A
#
# COMPACT_ATOMS: atom_id res chain seq x y z
N MET A 1 0.30 -30.93 -1.89
CA MET A 1 -1.14 -30.64 -1.90
C MET A 1 -1.29 -29.28 -2.55
N SER A 2 -1.83 -29.24 -3.77
CA SER A 2 -1.96 -27.98 -4.53
C SER A 2 -3.01 -27.11 -3.84
N SER A 3 -2.56 -26.10 -3.09
CA SER A 3 -3.44 -25.06 -2.57
C SER A 3 -3.99 -24.33 -3.78
N ASN A 4 -5.28 -24.51 -4.06
CA ASN A 4 -5.99 -23.84 -5.13
C ASN A 4 -6.07 -22.34 -4.75
N GLN A 5 -4.99 -21.59 -4.97
CA GLN A 5 -4.98 -20.14 -4.83
C GLN A 5 -5.95 -19.59 -5.87
N ARG A 6 -7.11 -19.12 -5.42
CA ARG A 6 -8.06 -18.44 -6.30
C ARG A 6 -7.37 -17.19 -6.84
N GLU A 7 -7.29 -17.09 -8.16
CA GLU A 7 -6.76 -15.90 -8.83
C GLU A 7 -7.71 -14.71 -8.59
N ILE A 8 -7.13 -13.51 -8.42
CA ILE A 8 -7.93 -12.29 -8.31
C ILE A 8 -8.37 -11.90 -9.72
N ASN A 9 -9.67 -12.00 -9.98
CA ASN A 9 -10.24 -11.52 -11.25
C ASN A 9 -10.08 -10.01 -11.35
N TYR A 10 -9.86 -9.50 -12.57
CA TYR A 10 -9.73 -8.05 -12.80
C TYR A 10 -10.52 -7.61 -14.05
N GLN A 11 -10.88 -6.33 -14.07
CA GLN A 11 -11.50 -5.65 -15.20
C GLN A 11 -10.99 -4.21 -15.28
N PHE A 12 -10.58 -3.79 -16.47
CA PHE A 12 -10.35 -2.37 -16.76
C PHE A 12 -11.66 -1.70 -17.13
N LEU A 13 -11.85 -0.49 -16.61
CA LEU A 13 -12.91 0.42 -17.02
C LEU A 13 -12.65 0.90 -18.44
N THR A 14 -13.70 1.34 -19.12
CA THR A 14 -13.56 1.94 -20.46
C THR A 14 -13.00 3.35 -20.35
N SER A 15 -12.20 3.74 -21.34
CA SER A 15 -11.77 5.12 -21.51
C SER A 15 -12.99 6.03 -21.66
N SER A 16 -13.18 6.94 -20.72
CA SER A 16 -14.29 7.89 -20.70
C SER A 16 -13.80 9.32 -20.55
N LYS A 17 -14.36 10.23 -21.35
CA LYS A 17 -14.15 11.67 -21.17
C LYS A 17 -14.89 12.22 -19.94
N ASN A 18 -15.96 11.55 -19.50
CA ASN A 18 -16.79 11.94 -18.37
C ASN A 18 -17.10 10.72 -17.51
N PHE A 19 -16.08 10.18 -16.83
CA PHE A 19 -16.20 8.99 -15.99
C PHE A 19 -17.38 9.04 -15.00
N LEU A 20 -17.65 10.20 -14.39
CA LEU A 20 -18.77 10.36 -13.45
C LEU A 20 -20.16 10.21 -14.08
N TYR A 21 -20.29 10.49 -15.38
CA TYR A 21 -21.52 10.29 -16.14
C TYR A 21 -21.67 8.81 -16.48
N ASP A 22 -20.64 8.20 -17.06
CA ASP A 22 -20.66 6.80 -17.50
C ASP A 22 -20.81 5.83 -16.33
N ALA A 23 -20.19 6.12 -15.18
CA ALA A 23 -20.37 5.35 -13.96
C ALA A 23 -21.82 5.34 -13.46
N ARG A 24 -22.60 6.40 -13.73
CA ARG A 24 -24.03 6.48 -13.39
C ARG A 24 -24.92 5.73 -14.39
N GLU A 25 -24.52 5.63 -15.66
CA GLU A 25 -25.26 4.90 -16.68
C GLU A 25 -24.96 3.39 -16.66
N ASP A 26 -23.68 3.01 -16.62
CA ASP A 26 -23.24 1.60 -16.70
C ASP A 26 -23.20 0.90 -15.34
N GLY A 27 -23.30 1.65 -14.24
CA GLY A 27 -23.24 1.13 -12.87
C GLY A 27 -21.88 0.57 -12.46
N LYS A 28 -20.86 0.67 -13.31
CA LYS A 28 -19.50 0.21 -13.04
C LYS A 28 -18.67 1.34 -12.46
N THR A 29 -18.08 1.08 -11.30
CA THR A 29 -17.19 2.00 -10.60
C THR A 29 -15.91 1.27 -10.23
N HIS A 30 -14.87 2.02 -9.89
CA HIS A 30 -13.62 1.47 -9.36
C HIS A 30 -13.89 0.53 -8.18
N THR A 31 -12.95 -0.38 -7.93
CA THR A 31 -12.85 -1.06 -6.65
C THR A 31 -13.06 -0.04 -5.53
N PRO A 32 -13.96 -0.31 -4.57
CA PRO A 32 -14.23 0.63 -3.50
C PRO A 32 -12.96 1.01 -2.71
N PHE A 33 -12.73 2.30 -2.50
CA PHE A 33 -11.57 2.82 -1.77
C PHE A 33 -11.35 2.19 -0.38
N HIS A 34 -12.41 1.75 0.29
CA HIS A 34 -12.28 1.11 1.59
C HIS A 34 -11.51 -0.24 1.53
N TYR A 35 -11.46 -0.93 0.39
CA TYR A 35 -10.67 -2.15 0.21
C TYR A 35 -9.17 -1.82 0.25
N GLU A 36 -8.76 -0.77 -0.46
CA GLU A 36 -7.38 -0.24 -0.42
C GLU A 36 -7.01 0.16 1.00
N LEU A 37 -7.92 0.87 1.68
CA LEU A 37 -7.70 1.29 3.06
C LEU A 37 -7.49 0.11 4.02
N LEU A 38 -8.24 -0.99 3.85
CA LEU A 38 -8.06 -2.21 4.66
C LEU A 38 -6.68 -2.82 4.43
N LEU A 39 -6.28 -3.00 3.16
CA LEU A 39 -4.98 -3.56 2.80
C LEU A 39 -3.83 -2.72 3.34
N PHE A 40 -3.82 -1.42 3.05
CA PHE A 40 -2.69 -0.55 3.41
C PHE A 40 -2.61 -0.29 4.90
N ARG A 41 -3.73 -0.24 5.63
CA ARG A 41 -3.71 -0.19 7.10
C ARG A 41 -3.20 -1.49 7.71
N ALA A 42 -3.52 -2.65 7.13
CA ALA A 42 -2.97 -3.91 7.60
C ALA A 42 -1.44 -3.94 7.43
N ILE A 43 -0.92 -3.45 6.30
CA ILE A 43 0.51 -3.25 6.08
C ILE A 43 1.10 -2.32 7.14
N GLN A 44 0.52 -1.13 7.32
CA GLN A 44 0.98 -0.15 8.31
C GLN A 44 1.03 -0.71 9.74
N ASN A 45 0.07 -1.56 10.11
CA ASN A 45 0.00 -2.13 11.45
C ASN A 45 0.87 -3.39 11.63
N GLY A 46 1.61 -3.83 10.61
CA GLY A 46 2.30 -5.12 10.64
C GLY A 46 1.34 -6.31 10.78
N ASP A 47 0.06 -6.13 10.42
CA ASP A 47 -0.99 -7.15 10.54
C ASP A 47 -1.02 -8.05 9.31
N ARG A 48 -0.19 -9.09 9.36
CA ARG A 48 -0.14 -10.12 8.32
C ARG A 48 -1.51 -10.76 8.06
N LYS A 49 -2.32 -10.98 9.10
CA LYS A 49 -3.63 -11.62 8.93
C LYS A 49 -4.60 -10.69 8.21
N GLY A 50 -4.59 -9.41 8.56
CA GLY A 50 -5.34 -8.37 7.86
C GLY A 50 -4.98 -8.24 6.38
N VAL A 51 -3.70 -8.42 6.02
CA VAL A 51 -3.27 -8.47 4.60
C VAL A 51 -3.86 -9.70 3.91
N GLU A 52 -3.71 -10.90 4.49
CA GLU A 52 -4.29 -12.14 3.94
C GLU A 52 -5.81 -12.04 3.72
N ASP A 53 -6.52 -11.46 4.68
CA ASP A 53 -7.97 -11.27 4.62
C ASP A 53 -8.36 -10.24 3.54
N SER A 54 -7.56 -9.18 3.38
CA SER A 54 -7.74 -8.19 2.31
C SER A 54 -7.50 -8.81 0.92
N LEU A 55 -6.46 -9.63 0.76
CA LEU A 55 -6.22 -10.36 -0.49
C LEU A 55 -7.37 -11.32 -0.81
N THR A 56 -7.90 -12.01 0.20
CA THR A 56 -9.08 -12.88 0.05
C THR A 56 -10.32 -12.08 -0.35
N LEU A 57 -10.49 -10.86 0.17
CA LEU A 57 -11.57 -9.96 -0.22
C LEU A 57 -11.48 -9.57 -1.70
N TYR A 58 -10.28 -9.27 -2.20
CA TYR A 58 -10.04 -9.03 -3.62
C TYR A 58 -10.30 -10.27 -4.47
N GLN A 59 -9.91 -11.47 -4.03
CA GLN A 59 -10.21 -12.72 -4.74
C GLN A 59 -11.71 -12.95 -4.90
N ASN A 60 -12.51 -12.63 -3.88
CA ASN A 60 -13.95 -12.84 -3.90
C ASN A 60 -14.70 -11.76 -4.68
N SER A 61 -14.21 -10.52 -4.68
CA SER A 61 -14.93 -9.37 -5.26
C SER A 61 -14.44 -8.99 -6.67
N GLY A 62 -13.21 -9.36 -7.01
CA GLY A 62 -12.48 -8.88 -8.18
C GLY A 62 -11.93 -7.46 -8.01
N LEU A 63 -11.10 -7.04 -8.97
CA LEU A 63 -10.51 -5.72 -9.09
C LEU A 63 -11.12 -4.98 -10.28
N ILE A 64 -11.61 -3.76 -10.05
CA ILE A 64 -12.02 -2.85 -11.12
C ILE A 64 -11.05 -1.66 -11.17
N ILE A 65 -10.28 -1.59 -12.24
CA ILE A 65 -9.15 -0.66 -12.41
C ILE A 65 -9.51 0.39 -13.46
N GLY A 66 -9.01 1.62 -13.29
CA GLY A 66 -9.23 2.68 -14.28
C GLY A 66 -8.52 2.43 -15.59
N HIS A 67 -9.04 3.01 -16.67
CA HIS A 67 -8.31 3.16 -17.93
C HIS A 67 -7.26 4.27 -17.78
N MET A 68 -5.98 3.93 -17.91
CA MET A 68 -4.86 4.87 -17.76
C MET A 68 -4.00 4.95 -19.03
N SER A 69 -4.06 3.95 -19.91
CA SER A 69 -3.23 3.92 -21.11
C SER A 69 -3.81 2.99 -22.17
N ASP A 70 -3.80 3.41 -23.43
CA ASP A 70 -4.19 2.56 -24.56
C ASP A 70 -3.16 1.45 -24.85
N ASN A 71 -1.96 1.55 -24.28
CA ASN A 71 -0.99 0.45 -24.25
C ASN A 71 -1.25 -0.44 -23.03
N PRO A 72 -1.67 -1.70 -23.22
CA PRO A 72 -2.04 -2.60 -22.12
C PRO A 72 -0.90 -2.85 -21.12
N LEU A 73 0.34 -2.97 -21.62
CA LEU A 73 1.48 -3.23 -20.75
C LEU A 73 1.78 -2.02 -19.85
N ARG A 74 1.75 -0.82 -20.42
CA ARG A 74 1.94 0.42 -19.64
C ARG A 74 0.82 0.64 -18.64
N GLU A 75 -0.41 0.30 -19.00
CA GLU A 75 -1.55 0.41 -18.10
C GLU A 75 -1.39 -0.45 -16.85
N VAL A 76 -0.98 -1.71 -17.04
CA VAL A 76 -0.65 -2.64 -15.95
C VAL A 76 0.51 -2.10 -15.11
N HIS A 77 1.56 -1.58 -15.74
CA HIS A 77 2.71 -1.01 -15.02
C HIS A 77 2.35 0.25 -14.21
N TYR A 78 1.56 1.17 -14.77
CA TYR A 78 1.11 2.37 -14.05
C TYR A 78 0.29 2.01 -12.81
N TRP A 79 -0.59 1.02 -12.93
CA TRP A 79 -1.35 0.53 -11.79
C TRP A 79 -0.44 -0.09 -10.72
N ALA A 80 0.48 -0.97 -11.12
CA ALA A 80 1.37 -1.66 -10.19
C ALA A 80 2.32 -0.70 -9.46
N VAL A 81 2.94 0.23 -10.19
CA VAL A 81 3.83 1.27 -9.62
C VAL A 81 3.08 2.15 -8.63
N SER A 82 1.85 2.57 -8.98
CA SER A 82 1.03 3.38 -8.07
C SER A 82 0.69 2.62 -6.79
N THR A 83 0.41 1.31 -6.90
CA THR A 83 0.11 0.44 -5.75
C THR A 83 1.32 0.29 -4.84
N ILE A 84 2.51 0.02 -5.39
CA ILE A 84 3.77 -0.04 -4.63
C ILE A 84 4.04 1.28 -3.92
N ALA A 85 3.93 2.40 -4.63
CA ALA A 85 4.16 3.71 -4.04
C ALA A 85 3.30 3.91 -2.80
N VAL A 86 1.98 3.67 -2.87
CA VAL A 86 1.10 3.81 -1.71
C VAL A 86 1.48 2.83 -0.58
N ALA A 87 1.74 1.56 -0.90
CA ALA A 87 2.11 0.56 0.09
C ALA A 87 3.37 0.95 0.88
N ILE A 88 4.40 1.47 0.19
CA ILE A 88 5.66 1.92 0.79
C ILE A 88 5.44 3.07 1.78
N HIS A 89 4.61 4.06 1.43
CA HIS A 89 4.30 5.16 2.35
C HIS A 89 3.60 4.67 3.61
N TYR A 90 2.67 3.71 3.48
CA TYR A 90 2.02 3.10 4.65
C TYR A 90 3.00 2.24 5.48
N ALA A 91 3.99 1.61 4.85
CA ALA A 91 5.05 0.90 5.58
C ALA A 91 5.91 1.87 6.41
N ILE A 92 6.30 3.02 5.85
CA ILE A 92 7.01 4.08 6.58
C ILE A 92 6.16 4.56 7.77
N LEU A 93 4.88 4.85 7.55
CA LEU A 93 3.93 5.20 8.62
C LEU A 93 3.68 4.05 9.61
N GLY A 94 4.06 2.83 9.28
CA GLY A 94 4.06 1.66 10.16
C GLY A 94 5.31 1.54 11.02
N GLY A 95 6.32 2.36 10.75
CA GLY A 95 7.63 2.31 11.41
C GLY A 95 8.67 1.51 10.66
N LEU A 96 8.54 1.31 9.34
CA LEU A 96 9.69 0.91 8.53
C LEU A 96 10.62 2.12 8.31
N ASP A 97 11.92 1.91 8.36
CA ASP A 97 12.91 2.95 8.09
C ASP A 97 12.71 3.55 6.68
N GLU A 98 12.83 4.88 6.57
CA GLU A 98 12.59 5.61 5.32
C GLU A 98 13.56 5.19 4.21
N SER A 99 14.84 5.02 4.52
CA SER A 99 15.85 4.62 3.53
C SER A 99 15.64 3.19 3.08
N GLU A 100 15.35 2.27 4.02
CA GLU A 100 15.01 0.89 3.67
C GLU A 100 13.73 0.83 2.82
N ALA A 101 12.70 1.58 3.19
CA ALA A 101 11.44 1.60 2.48
C ALA A 101 11.60 2.11 1.02
N TYR A 102 12.38 3.17 0.80
CA TYR A 102 12.64 3.65 -0.56
C TYR A 102 13.54 2.71 -1.36
N GLN A 103 14.50 2.05 -0.73
CA GLN A 103 15.29 1.01 -1.40
C GLN A 103 14.38 -0.13 -1.90
N LEU A 104 13.45 -0.60 -1.07
CA LEU A 104 12.47 -1.61 -1.46
C LEU A 104 11.54 -1.10 -2.56
N SER A 105 11.11 0.16 -2.49
CA SER A 105 10.31 0.78 -3.56
C SER A 105 11.02 0.72 -4.90
N ASP A 106 12.30 1.10 -4.96
CA ASP A 106 13.09 1.10 -6.19
C ASP A 106 13.29 -0.32 -6.73
N GLU A 107 13.62 -1.27 -5.85
CA GLU A 107 13.74 -2.69 -6.20
C GLU A 107 12.44 -3.23 -6.79
N TYR A 108 11.31 -3.00 -6.11
CA TYR A 108 10.02 -3.53 -6.55
C TYR A 108 9.55 -2.92 -7.88
N ILE A 109 9.77 -1.62 -8.07
CA ILE A 109 9.41 -0.92 -9.31
C ILE A 109 10.30 -1.39 -10.47
N GLN A 110 11.60 -1.63 -10.23
CA GLN A 110 12.48 -2.19 -11.25
C GLN A 110 12.03 -3.60 -11.69
N GLU A 111 11.59 -4.44 -10.75
CA GLU A 111 11.08 -5.77 -11.05
C GLU A 111 9.78 -5.72 -11.87
N ILE A 112 8.89 -4.75 -11.60
CA ILE A 112 7.65 -4.54 -12.36
C ILE A 112 7.89 -4.34 -13.86
N ASP A 113 8.99 -3.67 -14.26
CA ASP A 113 9.31 -3.42 -15.69
C ASP A 113 9.47 -4.71 -16.50
N PHE A 114 9.86 -5.80 -15.84
CA PHE A 114 10.04 -7.10 -16.47
C PHE A 114 8.73 -7.89 -16.60
N LEU A 115 7.71 -7.58 -15.79
CA LEU A 115 6.42 -8.26 -15.81
C LEU A 115 5.64 -7.93 -17.09
N LYS A 116 4.98 -8.93 -17.68
CA LYS A 116 4.35 -8.82 -19.01
C LYS A 116 2.84 -8.98 -18.98
N THR A 117 2.28 -9.53 -17.90
CA THR A 117 0.83 -9.71 -17.77
C THR A 117 0.29 -9.14 -16.47
N MET A 118 -1.03 -8.92 -16.45
CA MET A 118 -1.72 -8.44 -15.26
C MET A 118 -1.70 -9.50 -14.16
N GLU A 119 -1.82 -10.78 -14.50
CA GLU A 119 -1.79 -11.90 -13.57
C GLU A 119 -0.42 -11.99 -12.86
N GLU A 120 0.68 -11.83 -13.62
CA GLU A 120 2.03 -11.75 -13.08
C GLU A 120 2.16 -10.57 -12.09
N CYS A 121 1.68 -9.38 -12.48
CA CYS A 121 1.67 -8.20 -11.61
C CYS A 121 0.84 -8.39 -10.34
N ILE A 122 -0.37 -8.97 -10.44
CA ILE A 122 -1.21 -9.24 -9.27
C ILE A 122 -0.49 -10.20 -8.32
N HIS A 123 0.06 -11.29 -8.85
CA HIS A 123 0.77 -12.27 -8.03
C HIS A 123 1.97 -11.63 -7.32
N TYR A 124 2.76 -10.87 -8.08
CA TYR A 124 3.90 -10.11 -7.58
C TYR A 124 3.50 -9.15 -6.45
N LEU A 125 2.48 -8.32 -6.65
CA LEU A 125 2.02 -7.38 -5.63
C LEU A 125 1.48 -8.08 -4.38
N CYS A 126 0.83 -9.23 -4.51
CA CYS A 126 0.40 -10.04 -3.36
C CYS A 126 1.59 -10.54 -2.55
N GLU A 127 2.64 -11.01 -3.22
CA GLU A 127 3.89 -11.43 -2.56
C GLU A 127 4.54 -10.24 -1.83
N LYS A 128 4.70 -9.10 -2.52
CA LYS A 128 5.34 -7.92 -1.95
C LYS A 128 4.54 -7.29 -0.81
N ALA A 129 3.21 -7.35 -0.85
CA ALA A 129 2.39 -6.95 0.30
C ALA A 129 2.67 -7.80 1.54
N MET A 130 2.86 -9.12 1.37
CA MET A 130 3.19 -10.04 2.46
C MET A 130 4.63 -9.88 2.98
N GLU A 131 5.56 -9.60 2.08
CA GLU A 131 6.94 -9.25 2.44
C GLU A 131 6.98 -7.95 3.25
N LEU A 132 6.32 -6.91 2.73
CA LEU A 132 6.31 -5.58 3.33
C LEU A 132 5.65 -5.57 4.70
N VAL A 133 4.50 -6.22 4.89
CA VAL A 133 3.86 -6.32 6.22
C VAL A 133 4.72 -7.08 7.23
N THR A 134 5.51 -8.06 6.77
CA THR A 134 6.44 -8.79 7.64
C THR A 134 7.58 -7.88 8.09
N LYS A 135 8.17 -7.10 7.16
CA LYS A 135 9.19 -6.10 7.48
C LYS A 135 8.67 -5.02 8.43
N VAL A 136 7.47 -4.50 8.20
CA VAL A 136 6.84 -3.53 9.12
C VAL A 136 6.65 -4.15 10.50
N LYS A 137 6.17 -5.40 10.58
CA LYS A 137 5.99 -6.11 11.85
C LYS A 137 7.29 -6.29 12.63
N GLU A 138 8.39 -6.60 11.94
CA GLU A 138 9.71 -6.79 12.54
C GLU A 138 10.31 -5.46 13.04
N ASN A 139 9.99 -4.35 12.36
CA ASN A 139 10.43 -3.00 12.74
C ASN A 139 9.40 -2.26 13.61
N THR A 140 8.27 -2.88 13.94
CA THR A 140 7.23 -2.23 14.74
C THR A 140 7.75 -1.95 16.14
N ILE A 141 7.74 -0.67 16.50
CA ILE A 141 8.15 -0.20 17.82
C ILE A 141 7.16 -0.73 18.87
N PRO A 142 7.62 -1.35 19.96
CA PRO A 142 6.76 -1.80 21.04
C PRO A 142 5.90 -0.64 21.56
N GLN A 143 4.58 -0.77 21.45
CA GLN A 143 3.67 0.24 21.97
C GLN A 143 3.70 0.24 23.50
N CYS A 144 4.03 1.39 24.09
CA CYS A 144 3.88 1.67 25.50
C CYS A 144 2.44 2.12 25.81
N SER A 145 2.07 2.17 27.09
CA SER A 145 0.71 2.53 27.51
C SER A 145 0.31 3.97 27.19
N SER A 146 1.27 4.87 26.92
CA SER A 146 1.00 6.28 26.66
C SER A 146 0.98 6.58 25.16
N PRO A 147 -0.16 7.04 24.60
CA PRO A 147 -0.27 7.42 23.19
C PRO A 147 0.74 8.49 22.78
N LEU A 148 1.02 9.47 23.65
CA LEU A 148 2.00 10.53 23.39
C LEU A 148 3.43 9.99 23.27
N ILE A 149 3.79 9.01 24.11
CA ILE A 149 5.11 8.37 24.03
C ILE A 149 5.21 7.61 22.71
N ASN A 150 4.19 6.84 22.34
CA ASN A 150 4.19 6.06 21.11
C ASN A 150 4.30 6.97 19.87
N GLN A 151 3.56 8.09 19.85
CA GLN A 151 3.65 9.06 18.76
C GLN A 151 5.03 9.72 18.70
N CYS A 152 5.62 10.07 19.85
CA CYS A 152 6.97 10.64 19.89
C CYS A 152 8.02 9.66 19.36
N VAL A 153 8.00 8.41 19.84
CA VAL A 153 8.94 7.38 19.41
C VAL A 153 8.76 7.06 17.92
N HIS A 154 7.51 6.98 17.45
CA HIS A 154 7.22 6.82 16.03
C HIS A 154 7.78 7.97 15.19
N LEU A 155 7.56 9.22 15.61
CA LEU A 155 8.09 10.40 14.90
C LEU A 155 9.61 10.41 14.81
N ILE A 156 10.31 9.99 15.87
CA ILE A 156 11.77 9.85 15.85
C ILE A 156 12.19 8.78 14.84
N HIS A 157 11.49 7.64 14.85
CA HIS A 157 11.84 6.48 14.04
C HIS A 157 11.67 6.72 12.53
N ILE A 158 10.61 7.40 12.12
CA ILE A 158 10.38 7.69 10.69
C ILE A 158 11.22 8.87 10.17
N HIS A 159 12.02 9.52 11.02
CA HIS A 159 12.83 10.69 10.69
C HIS A 159 14.31 10.53 11.08
N LEU A 160 14.82 9.29 11.15
CA LEU A 160 16.18 8.97 11.61
C LEU A 160 17.30 9.67 10.82
N HIS A 161 17.06 9.96 9.54
CA HIS A 161 18.03 10.62 8.66
C HIS A 161 17.92 12.14 8.62
N SER A 162 16.94 12.70 9.32
CA SER A 162 16.70 14.15 9.36
C SER A 162 17.12 14.74 10.70
N ARG A 163 17.46 16.04 10.70
CA ARG A 163 17.78 16.73 11.96
C ARG A 163 16.48 17.05 12.71
N LEU A 164 16.13 16.20 13.67
CA LEU A 164 14.97 16.41 14.54
C LEU A 164 15.30 17.38 15.68
N LYS A 165 14.55 18.48 15.82
CA LYS A 165 14.61 19.34 17.02
C LYS A 165 13.48 19.00 17.98
N ILE A 166 13.71 19.24 19.27
CA ILE A 166 12.68 19.10 20.32
C ILE A 166 11.45 19.97 20.01
N GLU A 167 11.67 21.15 19.43
CA GLU A 167 10.62 22.06 18.98
C GLU A 167 9.69 21.44 17.92
N ASP A 168 10.24 20.60 17.03
CA ASP A 168 9.48 19.96 15.95
C ASP A 168 8.62 18.81 16.50
N LEU A 169 9.15 18.06 17.46
CA LEU A 169 8.39 17.04 18.20
C LEU A 169 7.26 17.67 19.02
N ALA A 170 7.55 18.71 19.81
CA ALA A 170 6.56 19.39 20.63
C ALA A 170 5.42 19.99 19.78
N ARG A 171 5.75 20.58 18.63
CA ARG A 171 4.77 21.10 17.67
C ARG A 171 3.92 20.00 17.06
N SER A 172 4.53 18.90 16.63
CA SER A 172 3.84 17.76 16.00
C SER A 172 2.91 17.02 16.97
N LEU A 173 3.27 16.99 18.25
CA LEU A 173 2.51 16.34 19.31
C LEU A 173 1.54 17.29 20.03
N HIS A 174 1.49 18.57 19.66
CA HIS A 174 0.70 19.62 20.30
C HIS A 174 0.94 19.74 21.82
N VAL A 175 2.19 19.62 22.25
CA VAL A 175 2.61 19.75 23.67
C VAL A 175 3.57 20.91 23.88
N SER A 176 3.68 21.35 25.14
CA SER A 176 4.73 22.29 25.55
C SER A 176 6.11 21.66 25.34
N ARG A 177 7.09 22.48 24.95
CA ARG A 177 8.51 22.09 24.93
C ARG A 177 9.07 21.95 26.35
N ASP A 178 8.58 22.78 27.26
CA ASP A 178 9.00 22.88 28.65
C ASP A 178 8.16 21.98 29.55
#